data_AF-F7W2K5-F1
#
_entry.id   AF-F7W2K5-F1
#
_cell.length_a   1.000
_cell.length_b   1.000
_cell.length_c   1.000
_cell.angle_alpha   90.00
_cell.angle_beta   90.00
_cell.angle_gamma   90.00
#
_symmetry.space_group_name_H-M   'P 1'
#
loop_
_entity.id
_entity.type
_entity.pdbx_description
1 polymer ?
#
loop_
_entity_poly.entity_id
_entity_poly.type
_entity_poly.pdbx_seq_one_letter_code
_entity_poly.pdbx_strand_id
1 'polypeptide(L)'
;MHAHTADNLELDYTTPKPDVANNAIHHVLILNNLTKQIGNLIPSVVEEVVWAFDKHWGSGTEYKEVCVYETAQRIVGPATNCALVGKPLCRNLESLDTAMAYAQAVPLTATILRFVWEPIPDEARQQDPEAHKVTDEPNDFLQWTIRQAKQMGDPYLWSPTTLTVRIMILNFAALHTTSFAITHALLDLVASKQEYIDELRDEVESVLAEHNGEWNKRALAQMVKIDSVLRESQRMNSPMSVGLTRNVTAKEGITTPSGVKIPYAATVCVPGFTVMHDDEV
;
A
#
# COMPACT_ATOMS: atom_id res chain seq x y z
N MET A 1 -3.48 13.75 2.55
CA MET A 1 -4.23 12.70 3.26
C MET A 1 -5.55 13.29 3.77
N HIS A 2 -6.61 12.50 3.99
CA HIS A 2 -7.84 13.05 4.58
C HIS A 2 -7.58 13.39 6.05
N ALA A 3 -7.98 14.59 6.51
CA ALA A 3 -7.72 15.07 7.88
C ALA A 3 -8.10 14.05 8.96
N HIS A 4 -9.25 13.40 8.82
CA HIS A 4 -9.70 12.35 9.73
C HIS A 4 -8.71 11.17 9.86
N THR A 5 -8.07 10.76 8.76
CA THR A 5 -7.05 9.69 8.81
C THR A 5 -5.78 10.16 9.51
N ALA A 6 -5.40 11.42 9.28
CA ALA A 6 -4.25 12.03 9.95
C ALA A 6 -4.47 12.12 11.47
N ASP A 7 -5.67 12.53 11.89
CA ASP A 7 -6.09 12.55 13.30
C ASP A 7 -6.17 11.13 13.88
N ASN A 8 -6.68 10.16 13.13
CA ASN A 8 -6.77 8.77 13.59
C ASN A 8 -5.43 8.10 13.87
N LEU A 9 -4.43 8.46 13.08
CA LEU A 9 -3.08 7.95 13.25
C LEU A 9 -2.20 8.90 14.06
N GLU A 10 -2.78 10.00 14.58
CA GLU A 10 -2.05 11.05 15.30
C GLU A 10 -0.77 11.44 14.55
N LEU A 11 -0.85 11.65 13.23
CA LEU A 11 0.35 11.75 12.36
C LEU A 11 1.26 12.92 12.73
N ASP A 12 0.71 13.93 13.39
CA ASP A 12 1.48 15.06 13.92
C ASP A 12 2.46 14.64 15.04
N TYR A 13 2.22 13.49 15.67
CA TYR A 13 3.02 12.94 16.76
C TYR A 13 3.70 11.62 16.39
N THR A 14 3.10 10.82 15.50
CA THR A 14 3.62 9.51 15.12
C THR A 14 4.55 9.54 13.91
N THR A 15 4.59 10.65 13.17
CA THR A 15 5.50 10.81 12.02
C THR A 15 6.65 11.77 12.31
N PRO A 16 7.87 11.51 11.81
CA PRO A 16 9.00 12.42 12.00
C PRO A 16 8.85 13.80 11.39
N LYS A 17 8.01 13.93 10.36
CA LYS A 17 7.74 15.18 9.64
C LYS A 17 6.23 15.30 9.35
N PRO A 18 5.45 15.82 10.30
CA PRO A 18 4.00 15.99 10.18
C PRO A 18 3.55 16.73 8.92
N ASP A 19 4.29 17.77 8.56
CA ASP A 19 4.06 18.57 7.36
C ASP A 19 4.15 17.73 6.08
N VAL A 20 5.03 16.72 6.04
CA VAL A 20 5.20 15.83 4.91
C VAL A 20 4.01 14.86 4.77
N ALA A 21 3.48 14.37 5.90
CA ALA A 21 2.30 13.51 5.93
C ALA A 21 1.04 14.25 5.46
N ASN A 22 0.93 15.52 5.82
CA ASN A 22 -0.19 16.38 5.46
C ASN A 22 -0.05 16.99 4.04
N ASN A 23 1.14 16.97 3.43
CA ASN A 23 1.41 17.56 2.12
C ASN A 23 0.96 16.68 0.94
N ALA A 24 0.17 17.26 0.02
CA ALA A 24 -0.41 16.57 -1.14
C ALA A 24 0.55 16.14 -2.27
N ILE A 25 1.84 16.52 -2.26
CA ILE A 25 2.77 16.22 -3.38
C ILE A 25 2.79 14.72 -3.73
N HIS A 26 2.89 13.84 -2.74
CA HIS A 26 2.94 12.40 -2.99
C HIS A 26 1.61 11.87 -3.56
N HIS A 27 0.46 12.39 -3.11
CA HIS A 27 -0.85 12.06 -3.68
C HIS A 27 -0.96 12.45 -5.16
N VAL A 28 -0.50 13.64 -5.52
CA VAL A 28 -0.50 14.12 -6.92
C VAL A 28 0.37 13.22 -7.80
N LEU A 29 1.55 12.85 -7.33
CA LEU A 29 2.46 11.96 -8.07
C LEU A 29 1.90 10.53 -8.22
N ILE A 30 1.21 10.01 -7.20
CA ILE A 30 0.52 8.72 -7.31
C ILE A 30 -0.49 8.76 -8.46
N LEU A 31 -1.39 9.74 -8.44
CA LEU A 31 -2.48 9.84 -9.42
C LEU A 31 -1.98 10.15 -10.83
N ASN A 32 -0.98 11.03 -10.95
CA ASN A 32 -0.55 11.55 -12.25
C ASN A 32 0.59 10.76 -12.89
N ASN A 33 1.45 10.11 -12.11
CA ASN A 33 2.63 9.42 -12.60
C ASN A 33 2.51 7.92 -12.38
N LEU A 34 2.36 7.46 -11.13
CA LEU A 34 2.39 6.03 -10.80
C LEU A 34 1.29 5.25 -11.54
N THR A 35 0.04 5.73 -11.51
CA THR A 35 -1.08 5.07 -12.20
C THR A 35 -0.86 4.98 -13.72
N LYS A 36 -0.21 5.98 -14.33
CA LYS A 36 0.07 5.98 -15.78
C LYS A 36 1.25 5.07 -16.14
N GLN A 37 2.22 4.95 -15.24
CA GLN A 37 3.45 4.18 -15.45
C GLN A 37 3.34 2.72 -15.01
N ILE A 38 2.21 2.31 -14.42
CA ILE A 38 2.04 0.94 -13.89
C ILE A 38 2.37 -0.13 -14.93
N GLY A 39 2.01 0.07 -16.20
CA GLY A 39 2.31 -0.86 -17.29
C GLY A 39 3.81 -1.06 -17.52
N ASN A 40 4.61 -0.01 -17.34
CA ASN A 40 6.06 -0.04 -17.50
C ASN A 40 6.78 -0.64 -16.28
N LEU A 41 6.12 -0.65 -15.12
CA LEU A 41 6.66 -1.22 -13.88
C LEU A 41 6.41 -2.73 -13.76
N ILE A 42 5.41 -3.27 -14.46
CA ILE A 42 5.01 -4.69 -14.36
C ILE A 42 6.21 -5.64 -14.49
N PRO A 43 7.08 -5.55 -15.52
CA PRO A 43 8.17 -6.52 -15.68
C PRO A 43 9.11 -6.54 -14.48
N SER A 44 9.47 -5.36 -13.96
CA SER A 44 10.35 -5.24 -12.79
C SER A 44 9.68 -5.74 -11.52
N VAL A 45 8.39 -5.45 -11.33
CA VAL A 45 7.62 -5.92 -10.18
C VAL A 45 7.49 -7.45 -10.20
N VAL A 46 7.19 -8.04 -11.36
CA VAL A 46 7.08 -9.50 -11.52
C VAL A 46 8.41 -10.18 -11.21
N GLU A 47 9.54 -9.65 -11.67
CA GLU A 47 10.85 -10.19 -11.35
C GLU A 47 11.10 -10.24 -9.83
N GLU A 48 10.72 -9.18 -9.11
CA GLU A 48 10.86 -9.14 -7.65
C GLU A 48 9.89 -10.07 -6.93
N VAL A 49 8.67 -10.23 -7.44
CA VAL A 49 7.69 -11.19 -6.91
C VAL A 49 8.21 -12.62 -7.07
N VAL A 50 8.69 -13.00 -8.27
CA VAL A 50 9.28 -14.33 -8.52
C VAL A 50 10.47 -14.57 -7.60
N TRP A 51 11.41 -13.62 -7.51
CA TRP A 51 12.55 -13.73 -6.61
C TRP A 51 12.13 -13.93 -5.15
N ALA A 52 11.11 -13.20 -4.68
CA ALA A 52 10.65 -13.30 -3.31
C ALA A 52 9.93 -14.63 -3.02
N PHE A 53 9.12 -15.12 -3.96
CA PHE A 53 8.51 -16.46 -3.86
C PHE A 53 9.57 -17.56 -3.83
N ASP A 54 10.56 -17.52 -4.72
CA ASP A 54 11.67 -18.49 -4.73
C ASP A 54 12.45 -18.46 -3.41
N LYS A 55 12.67 -17.28 -2.84
CA LYS A 55 13.39 -17.13 -1.56
C LYS A 55 12.58 -17.63 -0.36
N HIS A 56 11.30 -17.28 -0.28
CA HIS A 56 10.49 -17.52 0.91
C HIS A 56 9.72 -18.83 0.87
N TRP A 57 9.21 -19.24 -0.29
CA TRP A 57 8.43 -20.46 -0.47
C TRP A 57 9.27 -21.57 -1.10
N GLY A 58 10.19 -21.22 -2.00
CA GLY A 58 11.05 -22.17 -2.71
C GLY A 58 10.44 -22.64 -4.01
N SER A 59 11.30 -23.15 -4.90
CA SER A 59 10.93 -23.75 -6.20
C SER A 59 11.10 -25.28 -6.22
N GLY A 60 11.37 -25.88 -5.06
CA GLY A 60 11.52 -27.33 -4.90
C GLY A 60 10.18 -28.07 -4.86
N THR A 61 10.25 -29.39 -4.94
CA THR A 61 9.08 -30.29 -4.84
C THR A 61 8.81 -30.75 -3.40
N GLU A 62 9.63 -30.33 -2.44
CA GLU A 62 9.48 -30.69 -1.02
C GLU A 62 8.43 -29.81 -0.33
N TYR A 63 7.65 -30.41 0.57
CA TYR A 63 6.68 -29.67 1.37
C TYR A 63 7.40 -28.76 2.36
N LYS A 64 6.92 -27.52 2.45
CA LYS A 64 7.43 -26.51 3.37
C LYS A 64 6.27 -25.85 4.11
N GLU A 65 6.37 -25.78 5.43
CA GLU A 65 5.44 -24.99 6.23
C GLU A 65 5.78 -23.50 6.11
N VAL A 66 4.77 -22.68 5.84
CA VAL A 66 4.92 -21.23 5.70
C VAL A 66 3.81 -20.51 6.46
N CYS A 67 4.18 -19.44 7.17
CA CYS A 67 3.21 -18.46 7.66
C CYS A 67 2.83 -17.55 6.50
N VAL A 68 1.60 -17.69 5.98
CA VAL A 68 1.15 -16.94 4.78
C VAL A 68 1.23 -15.44 5.01
N TYR A 69 0.76 -14.94 6.15
CA TYR A 69 0.76 -13.50 6.44
C TYR A 69 2.18 -12.93 6.50
N GLU A 70 3.09 -13.57 7.24
CA GLU A 70 4.48 -13.12 7.37
C GLU A 70 5.20 -13.14 6.03
N THR A 71 5.06 -14.23 5.27
CA THR A 71 5.72 -14.37 3.97
C THR A 71 5.09 -13.45 2.92
N ALA A 72 3.79 -13.18 2.97
CA ALA A 72 3.13 -12.20 2.11
C ALA A 72 3.70 -10.80 2.30
N GLN A 73 4.01 -10.37 3.53
CA GLN A 73 4.70 -9.09 3.77
C GLN A 73 6.10 -9.08 3.15
N ARG A 74 6.83 -10.19 3.26
CA ARG A 74 8.17 -10.35 2.68
C ARG A 74 8.19 -10.45 1.15
N ILE A 75 7.07 -10.80 0.52
CA ILE A 75 6.90 -10.83 -0.94
C ILE A 75 6.42 -9.47 -1.47
N VAL A 76 5.41 -8.87 -0.81
CA VAL A 76 4.86 -7.57 -1.16
C VAL A 76 5.87 -6.44 -0.96
N GLY A 77 6.69 -6.52 0.08
CA GLY A 77 7.68 -5.50 0.41
C GLY A 77 8.65 -5.17 -0.73
N PRO A 78 9.43 -6.14 -1.24
CA PRO A 78 10.33 -5.94 -2.37
C PRO A 78 9.61 -5.49 -3.64
N ALA A 79 8.43 -6.05 -3.93
CA ALA A 79 7.61 -5.65 -5.08
C ALA A 79 7.18 -4.18 -5.00
N THR A 80 6.75 -3.74 -3.81
CA THR A 80 6.38 -2.33 -3.52
C THR A 80 7.60 -1.43 -3.63
N ASN A 81 8.71 -1.80 -2.97
CA ASN A 81 9.94 -1.03 -3.03
C ASN A 81 10.52 -0.95 -4.45
N CYS A 82 10.31 -1.96 -5.31
CA CYS A 82 10.71 -1.90 -6.71
C CYS A 82 10.02 -0.75 -7.44
N ALA A 83 8.74 -0.52 -7.19
CA ALA A 83 8.00 0.59 -7.77
C ALA A 83 8.37 1.93 -7.11
N LEU A 84 8.69 1.92 -5.81
CA LEU A 84 8.92 3.16 -5.06
C LEU A 84 10.35 3.69 -5.14
N VAL A 85 11.36 2.83 -5.01
CA VAL A 85 12.78 3.21 -4.89
C VAL A 85 13.69 2.53 -5.91
N GLY A 86 13.14 1.66 -6.76
CA GLY A 86 13.89 1.02 -7.83
C GLY A 86 14.98 0.04 -7.36
N LYS A 87 15.74 -0.48 -8.33
CA LYS A 87 16.89 -1.36 -8.09
C LYS A 87 18.17 -0.54 -7.86
N PRO A 88 19.10 -1.00 -7.01
CA PRO A 88 19.08 -2.26 -6.23
C PRO A 88 18.40 -2.15 -4.85
N LEU A 89 17.94 -0.95 -4.46
CA LEU A 89 17.44 -0.67 -3.11
C LEU A 89 16.18 -1.45 -2.74
N CYS A 90 15.42 -1.94 -3.73
CA CYS A 90 14.21 -2.72 -3.49
C CYS A 90 14.42 -4.01 -2.68
N ARG A 91 15.62 -4.61 -2.75
CA ARG A 91 15.97 -5.84 -2.01
C ARG A 91 16.66 -5.58 -0.67
N ASN A 92 16.81 -4.31 -0.26
CA ASN A 92 17.43 -4.00 1.02
C ASN A 92 16.48 -4.42 2.17
N LEU A 93 16.82 -5.54 2.83
CA LEU A 93 16.05 -6.10 3.93
C LEU A 93 15.99 -5.18 5.14
N GLU A 94 17.06 -4.42 5.42
CA GLU A 94 17.09 -3.47 6.53
C GLU A 94 16.09 -2.33 6.29
N SER A 95 16.02 -1.83 5.05
CA SER A 95 15.02 -0.82 4.67
C SER A 95 13.59 -1.37 4.75
N LEU A 96 13.39 -2.65 4.38
CA LEU A 96 12.09 -3.30 4.49
C LEU A 96 11.70 -3.52 5.97
N ASP A 97 12.59 -4.05 6.79
CA ASP A 97 12.35 -4.29 8.21
C ASP A 97 12.07 -2.97 8.94
N THR A 98 12.80 -1.90 8.59
CA THR A 98 12.53 -0.55 9.11
C THR A 98 11.16 -0.03 8.68
N ALA A 99 10.79 -0.22 7.42
CA ALA A 99 9.46 0.16 6.92
C ALA A 99 8.34 -0.64 7.59
N MET A 100 8.55 -1.94 7.85
CA MET A 100 7.62 -2.80 8.58
C MET A 100 7.48 -2.37 10.05
N ALA A 101 8.60 -2.10 10.72
CA ALA A 101 8.61 -1.64 12.11
C ALA A 101 7.90 -0.28 12.24
N TYR A 102 8.18 0.65 11.34
CA TYR A 102 7.48 1.93 11.25
C TYR A 102 5.97 1.72 11.04
N ALA A 103 5.60 0.83 10.12
CA ALA A 103 4.21 0.55 9.79
C ALA A 103 3.41 -0.01 10.97
N GLN A 104 4.03 -0.79 11.84
CA GLN A 104 3.42 -1.30 13.08
C GLN A 104 3.44 -0.27 14.23
N ALA A 105 4.50 0.53 14.32
CA ALA A 105 4.68 1.48 15.42
C ALA A 105 3.67 2.64 15.35
N VAL A 106 3.34 3.15 14.16
CA VAL A 106 2.41 4.27 13.98
C VAL A 106 1.04 4.02 14.64
N PRO A 107 0.29 2.95 14.29
CA PRO A 107 -1.03 2.72 14.88
C PRO A 107 -0.98 2.39 16.38
N LEU A 108 0.05 1.66 16.83
CA LEU A 108 0.24 1.37 18.26
C LEU A 108 0.47 2.65 19.06
N THR A 109 1.37 3.52 18.57
CA THR A 109 1.69 4.79 19.21
C THR A 109 0.48 5.71 19.23
N ALA A 110 -0.26 5.83 18.12
CA ALA A 110 -1.49 6.59 18.05
C ALA A 110 -2.53 6.11 19.09
N THR A 111 -2.66 4.79 19.24
CA THR A 111 -3.55 4.20 20.25
C THR A 111 -3.11 4.56 21.67
N ILE A 112 -1.82 4.43 21.98
CA ILE A 112 -1.27 4.79 23.30
C ILE A 112 -1.49 6.28 23.59
N LEU A 113 -1.21 7.18 22.65
CA LEU A 113 -1.41 8.63 22.80
C LEU A 113 -2.87 8.99 23.12
N ARG A 114 -3.83 8.21 22.64
CA ARG A 114 -5.26 8.40 22.93
C ARG A 114 -5.66 7.97 24.33
N PHE A 115 -4.94 7.02 24.93
CA PHE A 115 -5.20 6.53 26.29
C PHE A 115 -4.34 7.22 27.35
N VAL A 116 -3.15 7.66 26.97
CA VAL A 116 -2.17 8.31 27.86
C VAL A 116 -1.70 9.55 27.12
N TRP A 117 -2.24 10.71 27.49
CA TRP A 117 -1.74 11.99 27.02
C TRP A 117 -0.42 12.29 27.73
N GLU A 118 0.66 11.67 27.26
CA GLU A 118 2.02 12.10 27.54
C GLU A 118 2.80 12.15 26.21
N PRO A 119 3.43 13.28 25.87
CA PRO A 119 4.30 13.35 24.71
C PRO A 119 5.46 12.38 24.89
N ILE A 120 5.67 11.49 23.92
CA ILE A 120 6.87 10.66 23.88
C ILE A 120 8.08 11.59 23.72
N PRO A 121 9.09 11.52 24.59
CA PRO A 121 10.30 12.33 24.46
C PRO A 121 10.96 12.10 23.09
N ASP A 122 11.31 13.20 22.41
CA ASP A 122 11.97 13.26 21.09
C ASP A 122 13.44 12.76 21.13
N GLU A 123 13.73 11.61 21.72
CA GLU A 123 15.11 11.15 21.95
C GLU A 123 15.65 10.17 20.89
N ALA A 124 14.92 9.87 19.82
CA ALA A 124 15.38 8.93 18.79
C ALA A 124 15.25 9.47 17.37
N ARG A 125 15.97 10.55 17.01
CA ARG A 125 16.02 11.01 15.61
C ARG A 125 17.39 11.56 15.23
N GLN A 126 18.33 10.66 14.92
CA GLN A 126 19.44 10.94 14.01
C GLN A 126 20.14 9.65 13.60
N GLN A 127 19.83 9.18 12.40
CA GLN A 127 20.84 8.52 11.55
C GLN A 127 20.65 9.08 10.14
N ASP A 128 21.72 9.68 9.62
CA ASP A 128 21.81 10.21 8.27
C ASP A 128 22.37 9.08 7.39
N PRO A 129 21.59 8.49 6.46
CA PRO A 129 22.12 7.47 5.58
C PRO A 129 22.92 8.13 4.45
N GLU A 130 24.15 7.65 4.24
CA GLU A 130 25.01 8.08 3.15
C GLU A 130 24.36 7.87 1.77
N ALA A 131 24.32 8.94 0.98
CA ALA A 131 23.77 8.93 -0.37
C ALA A 131 24.65 8.11 -1.33
N HIS A 132 24.17 6.94 -1.74
CA HIS A 132 24.76 6.17 -2.84
C HIS A 132 24.38 6.79 -4.19
N LYS A 133 25.38 7.06 -5.05
CA LYS A 133 25.15 7.51 -6.44
C LYS A 133 24.77 6.33 -7.32
N VAL A 134 23.53 6.31 -7.82
CA VAL A 134 23.06 5.39 -8.86
C VAL A 134 23.32 6.02 -10.24
N THR A 135 23.85 5.22 -11.19
CA THR A 135 24.48 5.69 -12.44
C THR A 135 23.59 5.69 -13.68
N ASP A 136 22.30 5.42 -13.58
CA ASP A 136 21.30 5.70 -14.62
C ASP A 136 20.03 6.18 -13.93
N GLU A 137 19.33 7.19 -14.49
CA GLU A 137 18.20 7.81 -13.79
C GLU A 137 17.01 6.84 -13.73
N PRO A 138 16.67 6.29 -12.54
CA PRO A 138 15.68 5.22 -12.43
C PRO A 138 14.27 5.71 -12.75
N ASN A 139 13.43 4.84 -13.32
CA ASN A 139 12.00 5.12 -13.49
C ASN A 139 11.21 4.64 -12.26
N ASP A 140 11.34 5.35 -11.15
CA ASP A 140 10.67 5.04 -9.89
C ASP A 140 10.03 6.27 -9.23
N PHE A 141 9.24 6.01 -8.18
CA PHE A 141 8.54 7.07 -7.45
C PHE A 141 9.49 8.06 -6.77
N LEU A 142 10.61 7.58 -6.23
CA LEU A 142 11.63 8.41 -5.58
C LEU A 142 12.17 9.45 -6.56
N GLN A 143 12.50 9.03 -7.78
CA GLN A 143 13.02 9.93 -8.81
C GLN A 143 11.97 10.92 -9.29
N TRP A 144 10.71 10.50 -9.47
CA TRP A 144 9.61 11.44 -9.77
C TRP A 144 9.42 12.46 -8.66
N THR A 145 9.57 12.05 -7.40
CA THR A 145 9.48 12.93 -6.23
C THR A 145 10.62 13.96 -6.21
N ILE A 146 11.86 13.53 -6.47
CA ILE A 146 13.03 14.43 -6.56
C ILE A 146 12.82 15.47 -7.65
N ARG A 147 12.38 15.06 -8.85
CA ARG A 147 12.11 15.97 -9.97
C ARG A 147 11.03 17.00 -9.62
N GLN A 148 9.91 16.54 -9.06
CA GLN A 148 8.80 17.42 -8.67
C GLN A 148 9.20 18.41 -7.57
N ALA A 149 9.94 17.95 -6.57
CA ALA A 149 10.46 18.79 -5.50
C ALA A 149 11.41 19.88 -6.05
N LYS A 150 12.34 19.51 -6.94
CA LYS A 150 13.25 20.46 -7.60
C LYS A 150 12.51 21.50 -8.43
N GLN A 151 11.44 21.12 -9.12
CA GLN A 151 10.60 22.06 -9.88
C GLN A 151 9.87 23.07 -8.99
N MET A 152 9.54 22.70 -7.74
CA MET A 152 8.91 23.60 -6.78
C MET A 152 9.87 24.62 -6.16
N GLY A 153 11.20 24.42 -6.32
CA GLY A 153 12.22 25.38 -5.95
C GLY A 153 12.55 25.47 -4.44
N ASP A 154 11.90 24.66 -3.60
CA ASP A 154 12.15 24.61 -2.16
C ASP A 154 13.11 23.46 -1.78
N PRO A 155 14.34 23.77 -1.30
CA PRO A 155 15.32 22.75 -0.90
C PRO A 155 14.86 21.80 0.19
N TYR A 156 13.92 22.22 1.02
CA TYR A 156 13.34 21.35 2.05
C TYR A 156 12.65 20.12 1.46
N LEU A 157 12.02 20.27 0.28
CA LEU A 157 11.21 19.25 -0.38
C LEU A 157 12.05 18.10 -0.97
N TRP A 158 13.30 18.35 -1.34
CA TRP A 158 14.24 17.33 -1.84
C TRP A 158 15.34 16.98 -0.83
N SER A 159 15.21 17.43 0.43
CA SER A 159 16.13 16.97 1.48
C SER A 159 16.00 15.45 1.69
N PRO A 160 17.11 14.72 1.93
CA PRO A 160 17.09 13.27 2.11
C PRO A 160 16.04 12.81 3.12
N THR A 161 15.97 13.45 4.29
CA THR A 161 15.00 13.10 5.33
C THR A 161 13.55 13.31 4.89
N THR A 162 13.23 14.37 4.13
CA THR A 162 11.88 14.59 3.60
C THR A 162 11.49 13.51 2.60
N LEU A 163 12.40 13.13 1.70
CA LEU A 163 12.17 12.07 0.73
C LEU A 163 11.98 10.71 1.43
N THR A 164 12.81 10.39 2.41
CA THR A 164 12.71 9.15 3.20
C THR A 164 11.36 9.06 3.91
N VAL A 165 10.91 10.12 4.60
CA VAL A 165 9.60 10.11 5.26
C VAL A 165 8.46 9.90 4.27
N ARG A 166 8.51 10.48 3.06
CA ARG A 166 7.50 10.23 2.01
C ARG A 166 7.47 8.76 1.60
N ILE A 167 8.63 8.16 1.37
CA ILE A 167 8.72 6.75 0.98
C ILE A 167 8.20 5.85 2.12
N MET A 168 8.54 6.14 3.39
CA MET A 168 8.04 5.39 4.54
C MET A 168 6.51 5.46 4.67
N ILE A 169 5.89 6.62 4.44
CA ILE A 169 4.43 6.77 4.47
C ILE A 169 3.76 5.96 3.35
N LEU A 170 4.35 5.93 2.16
CA LEU A 170 3.83 5.14 1.04
C LEU A 170 3.99 3.64 1.27
N ASN A 171 5.13 3.22 1.80
CA ASN A 171 5.35 1.83 2.21
C ASN A 171 4.36 1.39 3.29
N PHE A 172 4.15 2.22 4.32
CA PHE A 172 3.13 1.97 5.34
C PHE A 172 1.75 1.72 4.72
N ALA A 173 1.33 2.60 3.80
CA ALA A 173 0.02 2.50 3.16
C ALA A 173 -0.12 1.25 2.27
N ALA A 174 0.93 0.87 1.53
CA ALA A 174 0.87 -0.20 0.54
C ALA A 174 1.10 -1.61 1.14
N LEU A 175 1.91 -1.72 2.20
CA LEU A 175 2.34 -3.00 2.75
C LEU A 175 1.17 -3.78 3.36
N HIS A 176 0.43 -3.17 4.29
CA HIS A 176 -0.61 -3.88 5.03
C HIS A 176 -1.78 -4.32 4.14
N THR A 177 -2.36 -3.40 3.36
CA THR A 177 -3.55 -3.68 2.57
C THR A 177 -3.30 -4.79 1.55
N THR A 178 -2.14 -4.77 0.88
CA THR A 178 -1.79 -5.77 -0.13
C THR A 178 -1.48 -7.13 0.50
N SER A 179 -0.74 -7.15 1.63
CA SER A 179 -0.47 -8.39 2.35
C SER A 179 -1.72 -9.04 2.93
N PHE A 180 -2.66 -8.25 3.48
CA PHE A 180 -3.97 -8.78 3.88
C PHE A 180 -4.73 -9.34 2.68
N ALA A 181 -4.76 -8.61 1.56
CA ALA A 181 -5.49 -9.05 0.39
C ALA A 181 -5.01 -10.39 -0.15
N ILE A 182 -3.69 -10.55 -0.31
CA ILE A 182 -3.10 -11.80 -0.79
C ILE A 182 -3.24 -12.92 0.24
N THR A 183 -3.09 -12.62 1.53
CA THR A 183 -3.25 -13.63 2.60
C THR A 183 -4.67 -14.21 2.57
N HIS A 184 -5.69 -13.34 2.56
CA HIS A 184 -7.07 -13.79 2.51
C HIS A 184 -7.38 -14.54 1.21
N ALA A 185 -6.96 -14.03 0.05
CA ALA A 185 -7.22 -14.70 -1.22
C ALA A 185 -6.60 -16.10 -1.28
N LEU A 186 -5.38 -16.29 -0.77
CA LEU A 186 -4.73 -17.59 -0.70
C LEU A 186 -5.47 -18.54 0.25
N LEU A 187 -5.86 -18.07 1.44
CA LEU A 187 -6.57 -18.89 2.41
C LEU A 187 -7.97 -19.28 1.90
N ASP A 188 -8.68 -18.36 1.26
CA ASP A 188 -10.00 -18.60 0.65
C ASP A 188 -9.89 -19.64 -0.47
N LEU A 189 -8.86 -19.55 -1.32
CA LEU A 189 -8.61 -20.52 -2.39
C LEU A 189 -8.26 -21.91 -1.85
N VAL A 190 -7.39 -21.99 -0.85
CA VAL A 190 -6.99 -23.26 -0.23
C VAL A 190 -8.16 -23.92 0.53
N ALA A 191 -9.06 -23.12 1.11
CA ALA A 191 -10.28 -23.61 1.74
C ALA A 191 -11.40 -23.96 0.74
N SER A 192 -11.22 -23.62 -0.54
CA SER A 192 -12.20 -23.84 -1.60
C SER A 192 -11.99 -25.17 -2.34
N LYS A 193 -12.79 -25.39 -3.39
CA LYS A 193 -12.67 -26.58 -4.25
C LYS A 193 -11.45 -26.46 -5.16
N GLN A 194 -10.76 -27.60 -5.34
CA GLN A 194 -9.61 -27.71 -6.26
C GLN A 194 -9.95 -27.24 -7.68
N GLU A 195 -11.18 -27.49 -8.15
CA GLU A 195 -11.68 -27.07 -9.47
C GLU A 195 -11.49 -25.57 -9.73
N TYR A 196 -11.62 -24.71 -8.71
CA TYR A 196 -11.39 -23.27 -8.88
C TYR A 196 -9.91 -22.94 -9.06
N ILE A 197 -9.02 -23.64 -8.36
CA ILE A 197 -7.57 -23.45 -8.52
C ILE A 197 -7.14 -23.88 -9.93
N ASP A 198 -7.67 -25.01 -10.41
CA ASP A 198 -7.38 -25.53 -11.75
C ASP A 198 -7.88 -24.55 -12.81
N GLU A 199 -9.11 -24.03 -12.66
CA GLU A 199 -9.67 -23.04 -13.57
C GLU A 199 -8.87 -21.72 -13.63
N LEU A 200 -8.34 -21.27 -12.49
CA LEU A 200 -7.46 -20.10 -12.44
C LEU A 200 -6.11 -20.35 -13.11
N ARG A 201 -5.55 -21.56 -12.95
CA ARG A 201 -4.31 -21.95 -13.63
C ARG A 201 -4.50 -21.99 -15.14
N ASP A 202 -5.60 -22.59 -15.61
CA ASP A 202 -5.95 -22.63 -17.03
C ASP A 202 -6.10 -21.21 -17.62
N GLU A 203 -6.74 -20.28 -16.87
CA GLU A 203 -6.81 -18.87 -17.28
C GLU A 203 -5.43 -18.25 -17.40
N VAL A 204 -4.57 -18.40 -16.39
CA VAL A 204 -3.22 -17.84 -16.41
C VAL A 204 -2.39 -18.39 -17.56
N GLU A 205 -2.39 -19.71 -17.75
CA GLU A 205 -1.62 -20.36 -18.81
C GLU A 205 -2.11 -19.95 -20.20
N SER A 206 -3.43 -19.92 -20.41
CA SER A 206 -4.03 -19.51 -21.69
C SER A 206 -3.72 -18.06 -22.03
N VAL A 207 -3.93 -17.15 -21.06
CA VAL A 207 -3.66 -15.72 -21.25
C VAL A 207 -2.17 -15.49 -21.47
N LEU A 208 -1.29 -16.12 -20.70
CA LEU A 208 0.15 -15.96 -20.92
C LEU A 208 0.57 -16.49 -22.30
N ALA A 209 0.03 -17.62 -22.76
CA ALA A 209 0.32 -18.14 -24.09
C ALA A 209 -0.08 -17.16 -25.21
N GLU A 210 -1.21 -16.47 -25.08
CA GLU A 210 -1.65 -15.43 -26.02
C GLU A 210 -0.73 -14.19 -26.02
N HIS A 211 -0.04 -13.94 -24.91
CA HIS A 211 0.87 -12.80 -24.73
C HIS A 211 2.35 -13.21 -24.75
N ASN A 212 2.71 -14.29 -25.46
CA ASN A 212 4.09 -14.78 -25.61
C ASN A 212 4.82 -15.12 -24.29
N GLY A 213 4.07 -15.48 -23.25
CA GLY A 213 4.60 -15.73 -21.90
C GLY A 213 4.95 -14.47 -21.11
N GLU A 214 4.61 -13.28 -21.61
CA GLU A 214 4.98 -12.01 -20.99
C GLU A 214 3.89 -11.48 -20.06
N TRP A 215 4.28 -11.21 -18.82
CA TRP A 215 3.46 -10.43 -17.89
C TRP A 215 3.45 -8.97 -18.31
N ASN A 216 2.33 -8.52 -18.86
CA ASN A 216 2.13 -7.14 -19.28
C ASN A 216 0.73 -6.65 -18.91
N LYS A 217 0.49 -5.33 -19.08
CA LYS A 217 -0.79 -4.71 -18.69
C LYS A 217 -2.00 -5.32 -19.39
N ARG A 218 -1.86 -5.79 -20.64
CA ARG A 218 -2.95 -6.42 -21.39
C ARG A 218 -3.21 -7.83 -20.91
N ALA A 219 -2.16 -8.62 -20.67
CA ALA A 219 -2.27 -9.95 -20.09
C ALA A 219 -2.99 -9.90 -18.74
N LEU A 220 -2.53 -9.06 -17.81
CA LEU A 220 -3.16 -8.91 -16.49
C LEU A 220 -4.63 -8.46 -16.58
N ALA A 221 -4.97 -7.58 -17.52
CA ALA A 221 -6.34 -7.13 -17.71
C ALA A 221 -7.28 -8.21 -18.28
N GLN A 222 -6.76 -9.29 -18.86
CA GLN A 222 -7.53 -10.41 -19.39
C GLN A 222 -7.74 -11.54 -18.37
N MET A 223 -7.09 -11.48 -17.20
CA MET A 223 -7.25 -12.45 -16.12
C MET A 223 -8.50 -12.14 -15.29
N VAL A 224 -9.67 -12.32 -15.89
CA VAL A 224 -10.97 -11.92 -15.34
C VAL A 224 -11.36 -12.77 -14.13
N LYS A 225 -11.05 -14.07 -14.15
CA LYS A 225 -11.37 -14.98 -13.04
C LYS A 225 -10.48 -14.70 -11.83
N ILE A 226 -9.18 -14.45 -12.04
CA ILE A 226 -8.30 -13.97 -10.95
C ILE A 226 -8.84 -12.67 -10.36
N ASP A 227 -9.20 -11.68 -11.18
CA ASP A 227 -9.76 -10.41 -10.69
C ASP A 227 -11.06 -10.66 -9.90
N SER A 228 -11.92 -11.57 -10.37
CA SER A 228 -13.15 -11.96 -9.68
C SER A 228 -12.87 -12.58 -8.30
N VAL A 229 -11.92 -13.51 -8.19
CA VAL A 229 -11.56 -14.15 -6.92
C VAL A 229 -10.96 -13.13 -5.95
N LEU A 230 -10.08 -12.25 -6.42
CA LEU A 230 -9.51 -11.20 -5.60
C LEU A 230 -10.60 -10.25 -5.07
N ARG A 231 -11.56 -9.85 -5.91
CA ARG A 231 -12.70 -9.02 -5.49
C ARG A 231 -13.57 -9.72 -4.47
N GLU A 232 -13.92 -10.98 -4.69
CA GLU A 232 -14.78 -11.72 -3.78
C GLU A 232 -14.12 -11.97 -2.42
N SER A 233 -12.83 -12.32 -2.43
CA SER A 233 -12.05 -12.43 -1.19
C SER A 233 -12.02 -11.09 -0.43
N GLN A 234 -11.88 -9.96 -1.14
CA GLN A 234 -11.91 -8.64 -0.50
C GLN A 234 -13.30 -8.18 -0.06
N ARG A 235 -14.37 -8.67 -0.70
CA ARG A 235 -15.75 -8.45 -0.26
C ARG A 235 -15.98 -9.12 1.09
N MET A 236 -15.59 -10.39 1.21
CA MET A 236 -15.76 -11.19 2.43
C MET A 236 -14.79 -10.78 3.54
N ASN A 237 -13.52 -10.53 3.20
CA ASN A 237 -12.45 -10.29 4.16
C ASN A 237 -11.95 -8.84 4.11
N SER A 238 -12.87 -7.88 4.09
CA SER A 238 -12.51 -6.48 3.94
C SER A 238 -11.66 -5.97 5.11
N PRO A 239 -10.51 -5.34 4.85
CA PRO A 239 -9.67 -4.78 5.91
C PRO A 239 -10.26 -3.54 6.57
N MET A 240 -11.34 -2.95 6.02
CA MET A 240 -11.98 -1.76 6.56
C MET A 240 -13.47 -1.99 6.81
N SER A 241 -13.86 -2.00 8.09
CA SER A 241 -15.27 -2.10 8.48
C SER A 241 -16.08 -0.86 8.05
N VAL A 242 -15.46 0.31 8.15
CA VAL A 242 -16.04 1.61 7.84
C VAL A 242 -15.07 2.38 6.93
N GLY A 243 -15.58 2.92 5.83
CA GLY A 243 -14.79 3.62 4.83
C GLY A 243 -15.26 5.05 4.57
N LEU A 244 -14.50 5.77 3.74
CA LEU A 244 -14.85 7.10 3.23
C LEU A 244 -15.20 8.13 4.31
N THR A 245 -14.52 8.09 5.45
CA THR A 245 -14.82 9.00 6.56
C THR A 245 -14.55 10.47 6.18
N ARG A 246 -15.51 11.35 6.47
CA ARG A 246 -15.45 12.80 6.22
C ARG A 246 -16.02 13.56 7.41
N ASN A 247 -15.41 14.70 7.72
CA ASN A 247 -15.93 15.63 8.71
C ASN A 247 -16.73 16.73 8.01
N VAL A 248 -17.89 17.08 8.55
CA VAL A 248 -18.71 18.19 8.04
C VAL A 248 -18.09 19.51 8.48
N THR A 249 -17.52 20.25 7.51
CA THR A 249 -16.84 21.53 7.76
C THR A 249 -17.74 22.76 7.58
N ALA A 250 -18.89 22.61 6.91
CA ALA A 250 -19.87 23.68 6.75
C ALA A 250 -20.50 24.02 8.10
N LYS A 251 -20.48 25.30 8.51
CA LYS A 251 -20.94 25.74 9.84
C LYS A 251 -22.45 25.57 10.01
N GLU A 252 -23.18 25.72 8.93
CA GLU A 252 -24.62 25.51 8.81
C GLU A 252 -25.03 24.03 8.73
N GLY A 253 -24.06 23.12 8.70
CA GLY A 253 -24.28 21.69 8.44
C GLY A 253 -24.55 21.42 6.95
N ILE A 254 -24.88 20.17 6.63
CA ILE A 254 -25.26 19.75 5.28
C ILE A 254 -26.61 19.05 5.33
N THR A 255 -27.41 19.19 4.26
CA THR A 255 -28.65 18.43 4.09
C THR A 255 -28.48 17.45 2.94
N THR A 256 -28.71 16.16 3.17
CA THR A 256 -28.65 15.14 2.13
C THR A 256 -29.80 15.31 1.12
N PRO A 257 -29.71 14.72 -0.10
CA PRO A 257 -30.84 14.70 -1.04
C PRO A 257 -32.12 14.06 -0.46
N SER A 258 -31.98 13.17 0.54
CA SER A 258 -33.09 12.56 1.28
C SER A 258 -33.66 13.44 2.40
N GLY A 259 -33.13 14.65 2.60
CA GLY A 259 -33.59 15.61 3.61
C GLY A 259 -32.98 15.46 5.00
N VAL A 260 -32.01 14.56 5.19
CA VAL A 260 -31.32 14.37 6.48
C VAL A 260 -30.37 15.52 6.74
N LYS A 261 -30.54 16.21 7.87
CA LYS A 261 -29.65 17.29 8.30
C LYS A 261 -28.50 16.73 9.14
N ILE A 262 -27.27 17.03 8.72
CA ILE A 262 -26.04 16.60 9.38
C ILE A 262 -25.34 17.85 9.91
N PRO A 263 -25.09 17.96 11.23
CA PRO A 263 -24.57 19.19 11.83
C PRO A 263 -23.08 19.39 11.52
N TYR A 264 -22.61 20.64 11.71
CA TYR A 264 -21.19 20.97 11.73
C TYR A 264 -20.41 20.07 12.70
N ALA A 265 -19.17 19.71 12.33
CA ALA A 265 -18.26 18.83 13.06
C ALA A 265 -18.73 17.37 13.21
N ALA A 266 -19.88 16.99 12.65
CA ALA A 266 -20.25 15.58 12.56
C ALA A 266 -19.32 14.82 11.61
N THR A 267 -19.05 13.56 11.94
CA THR A 267 -18.30 12.63 11.11
C THR A 267 -19.28 11.74 10.35
N VAL A 268 -19.20 11.73 9.03
CA VAL A 268 -19.95 10.84 8.15
C VAL A 268 -19.03 9.77 7.58
N CYS A 269 -19.55 8.56 7.42
CA CYS A 269 -18.79 7.43 6.91
C CYS A 269 -19.73 6.44 6.20
N VAL A 270 -19.14 5.49 5.47
CA VAL A 270 -19.86 4.42 4.77
C VAL A 270 -19.59 3.10 5.50
N PRO A 271 -20.62 2.35 5.93
CA PRO A 271 -20.46 1.05 6.58
C PRO A 271 -20.10 -0.02 5.53
N GLY A 272 -18.84 0.00 5.10
CA GLY A 272 -18.35 -0.84 4.00
C GLY A 272 -18.62 -2.32 4.26
N PHE A 273 -18.25 -2.83 5.44
CA PHE A 273 -18.40 -4.25 5.74
C PHE A 273 -19.84 -4.72 5.67
N THR A 274 -20.78 -3.95 6.25
CA THR A 274 -22.20 -4.30 6.23
C THR A 274 -22.75 -4.31 4.81
N VAL A 275 -22.44 -3.29 3.99
CA VAL A 275 -22.89 -3.22 2.59
C VAL A 275 -22.32 -4.37 1.78
N MET A 276 -21.06 -4.75 2.02
CA MET A 276 -20.43 -5.88 1.33
C MET A 276 -21.02 -7.24 1.71
N HIS A 277 -21.78 -7.35 2.81
CA HIS A 277 -22.41 -8.59 3.29
C HIS A 277 -23.94 -8.50 3.28
N ASP A 278 -24.50 -7.52 2.57
CA ASP A 278 -25.94 -7.35 2.46
C ASP A 278 -26.49 -8.36 1.45
N ASP A 279 -27.40 -9.25 1.87
CA ASP A 279 -28.01 -10.26 1.00
C ASP A 279 -28.93 -9.63 -0.07
N GLU A 280 -29.31 -8.35 0.07
CA GLU A 280 -30.13 -7.61 -0.89
C GLU A 280 -29.30 -6.91 -1.99
N VAL A 281 -27.96 -6.96 -1.94
CA VAL A 281 -27.02 -6.30 -2.86
C VAL A 281 -26.18 -7.31 -3.65
#